data_AF-A0A2V9A552-F1
#
_entry.id   AF-A0A2V9A552-F1
#
_cell.length_a   1.000
_cell.length_b   1.000
_cell.length_c   1.000
_cell.angle_alpha   90.00
_cell.angle_beta   90.00
_cell.angle_gamma   90.00
#
_symmetry.space_group_name_H-M   'P 1'
#
loop_
_entity.id
_entity.type
_entity.pdbx_description
1 polymer ?
#
loop_
_entity_poly.entity_id
_entity_poly.type
_entity_poly.pdbx_seq_one_letter_code
_entity_poly.pdbx_strand_id
1 'polypeptide(L)'
;MWNRPETTFPRRNPTNRALTPNHDRFGIISLINSFKMKTKQAKDFLVQQTAEQAARESVPLSETEKKMMYFTESDATSCDNPVELNEEFEAQYDTADYETKISRLLHHAYDRLKLEDPEGKRTWDQAIRTLRKGDHYFLVLWDIKPRSEHPTRDFFKLLGVGMLIAVGIGIAAIFSAKYNIDSHRFGKYVVAVVLGVYLLASGTFRTLYRVAAGWFNQGTTKDDEPD
;
A
#
# COMPACT_ATOMS: atom_id res chain seq x y z
N MET A 1 83.11 -31.16 1.14
CA MET A 1 83.60 -30.26 2.20
C MET A 1 82.78 -28.99 2.10
N TRP A 2 81.99 -28.69 3.14
CA TRP A 2 81.31 -27.44 3.52
C TRP A 2 79.98 -27.76 4.22
N ASN A 3 80.09 -27.99 5.53
CA ASN A 3 79.00 -27.98 6.50
C ASN A 3 78.40 -26.58 6.61
N ARG A 4 77.08 -26.48 6.76
CA ARG A 4 76.42 -25.42 7.53
C ARG A 4 75.17 -25.93 8.26
N PRO A 5 74.81 -25.30 9.39
CA PRO A 5 74.25 -25.99 10.53
C PRO A 5 72.73 -25.91 10.66
N GLU A 6 72.21 -26.89 11.40
CA GLU A 6 70.83 -27.05 11.86
C GLU A 6 70.30 -25.78 12.56
N THR A 7 69.09 -25.38 12.17
CA THR A 7 68.26 -24.49 12.99
C THR A 7 67.06 -25.30 13.49
N THR A 8 67.07 -25.52 14.80
CA THR A 8 66.05 -26.22 15.57
C THR A 8 64.83 -25.31 15.78
N PHE A 9 63.72 -25.63 15.12
CA PHE A 9 62.41 -25.05 15.45
C PHE A 9 61.74 -25.91 16.54
N PRO A 10 61.26 -25.31 17.65
CA PRO A 10 60.55 -26.06 18.69
C PRO A 10 59.16 -26.50 18.21
N ARG A 11 58.91 -27.83 18.27
CA ARG A 11 57.57 -28.45 18.18
C ARG A 11 56.67 -27.88 19.28
N ARG A 12 55.61 -27.15 18.92
CA ARG A 12 54.48 -26.94 19.82
C ARG A 12 53.64 -28.21 19.89
N ASN A 13 53.60 -28.78 21.08
CA ASN A 13 52.70 -29.83 21.51
C ASN A 13 51.27 -29.27 21.65
N PRO A 14 50.23 -29.87 21.05
CA PRO A 14 48.86 -29.44 21.24
C PRO A 14 48.31 -29.98 22.57
N THR A 15 48.49 -29.23 23.65
CA THR A 15 47.74 -29.45 24.89
C THR A 15 46.31 -28.93 24.74
N ASN A 16 45.37 -29.87 24.62
CA ASN A 16 44.04 -29.86 25.23
C ASN A 16 43.46 -28.49 25.59
N ARG A 17 42.78 -27.85 24.64
CA ARG A 17 41.78 -26.83 24.93
C ARG A 17 40.42 -27.54 25.02
N ALA A 18 39.96 -27.78 26.24
CA ALA A 18 38.62 -28.26 26.52
C ALA A 18 37.60 -27.30 25.88
N LEU A 19 37.01 -27.74 24.77
CA LEU A 19 35.78 -27.17 24.22
C LEU A 19 34.64 -27.72 25.07
N THR A 20 34.21 -26.94 26.05
CA THR A 20 32.86 -27.11 26.60
C THR A 20 31.85 -26.91 25.45
N PRO A 21 30.95 -27.86 25.17
CA PRO A 21 29.92 -27.64 24.18
C PRO A 21 28.91 -26.65 24.77
N ASN A 22 29.01 -25.39 24.35
CA ASN A 22 28.05 -24.35 24.67
C ASN A 22 26.70 -24.74 24.03
N HIS A 23 25.75 -25.12 24.88
CA HIS A 23 24.45 -25.69 24.55
C HIS A 23 23.41 -24.64 24.10
N ASP A 24 23.82 -23.39 23.83
CA ASP A 24 22.90 -22.27 23.56
C ASP A 24 22.88 -21.79 22.09
N ARG A 25 23.49 -22.54 21.16
CA ARG A 25 23.45 -22.18 19.71
C ARG A 25 22.42 -22.93 18.88
N PHE A 26 21.63 -23.82 19.49
CA PHE A 26 20.57 -24.55 18.77
C PHE A 26 19.18 -23.90 18.87
N GLY A 27 18.97 -22.95 19.80
CA GLY A 27 17.68 -22.24 19.93
C GLY A 27 17.41 -21.18 18.85
N ILE A 28 18.45 -20.48 18.39
CA ILE A 28 18.29 -19.38 17.42
C ILE A 28 18.21 -19.89 15.97
N ILE A 29 18.89 -21.00 15.64
CA ILE A 29 18.80 -21.58 14.29
C ILE A 29 17.43 -22.24 14.05
N SER A 30 16.77 -22.75 15.11
CA SER A 30 15.42 -23.32 15.04
C SER A 30 14.33 -22.25 14.81
N LEU A 31 14.53 -21.01 15.28
CA LEU A 31 13.61 -19.88 15.00
C LEU A 31 13.76 -19.29 13.57
N ILE A 32 14.85 -19.62 12.88
CA ILE A 32 15.08 -19.29 11.46
C ILE A 32 14.61 -20.44 10.55
N ASN A 33 13.86 -21.42 11.09
CA ASN A 33 12.80 -22.05 10.29
C ASN A 33 11.68 -21.01 10.10
N SER A 34 12.01 -20.01 9.28
CA SER A 34 11.06 -19.28 8.44
C SER A 34 10.00 -20.29 8.05
N PHE A 35 8.75 -20.07 8.47
CA PHE A 35 7.60 -20.75 7.90
C PHE A 35 7.75 -20.59 6.38
N LYS A 36 8.32 -21.57 5.70
CA LYS A 36 8.59 -21.45 4.27
C LYS A 36 7.25 -21.77 3.64
N MET A 37 6.46 -20.73 3.39
CA MET A 37 5.17 -20.87 2.72
C MET A 37 5.41 -21.67 1.44
N LYS A 38 4.60 -22.70 1.22
CA LYS A 38 4.69 -23.52 0.01
C LYS A 38 4.07 -22.76 -1.16
N THR A 39 4.56 -22.98 -2.38
CA THR A 39 4.04 -22.31 -3.58
C THR A 39 2.53 -22.47 -3.74
N LYS A 40 2.00 -23.68 -3.52
CA LYS A 40 0.55 -23.92 -3.54
C LYS A 40 -0.19 -23.07 -2.51
N GLN A 41 0.29 -23.06 -1.26
CA GLN A 41 -0.29 -22.24 -0.19
C GLN A 41 -0.26 -20.74 -0.50
N ALA A 42 0.81 -20.26 -1.15
CA ALA A 42 0.92 -18.87 -1.59
C ALA A 42 -0.15 -18.54 -2.65
N LYS A 43 -0.30 -19.40 -3.66
CA LYS A 43 -1.34 -19.23 -4.70
C LYS A 43 -2.74 -19.29 -4.08
N ASP A 44 -3.01 -20.30 -3.24
CA ASP A 44 -4.31 -20.48 -2.57
C ASP A 44 -4.70 -19.22 -1.77
N PHE A 45 -3.78 -18.71 -0.96
CA PHE A 45 -3.99 -17.49 -0.17
C PHE A 45 -4.31 -16.29 -1.06
N LEU A 46 -3.53 -16.08 -2.12
CA LEU A 46 -3.68 -14.93 -2.98
C LEU A 46 -4.99 -14.98 -3.80
N VAL A 47 -5.34 -16.15 -4.34
CA VAL A 47 -6.62 -16.37 -5.03
C VAL A 47 -7.80 -16.17 -4.09
N GLN A 48 -7.70 -16.65 -2.85
CA GLN A 48 -8.72 -16.40 -1.83
C GLN A 48 -8.90 -14.90 -1.57
N GLN A 49 -7.81 -14.14 -1.40
CA GLN A 49 -7.89 -12.70 -1.16
C GLN A 49 -8.52 -11.94 -2.33
N THR A 50 -8.20 -12.33 -3.56
CA THR A 50 -8.84 -11.79 -4.77
C THR A 50 -10.32 -12.12 -4.82
N ALA A 51 -10.72 -13.35 -4.53
CA ALA A 51 -12.13 -13.76 -4.52
C ALA A 51 -12.93 -13.02 -3.45
N GLU A 52 -12.36 -12.84 -2.26
CA GLU A 52 -12.96 -12.04 -1.18
C GLU A 52 -13.12 -10.57 -1.61
N GLN A 53 -12.15 -9.99 -2.31
CA GLN A 53 -12.26 -8.63 -2.83
C GLN A 53 -13.29 -8.52 -3.96
N ALA A 54 -13.35 -9.50 -4.86
CA ALA A 54 -14.33 -9.56 -5.94
C ALA A 54 -15.76 -9.58 -5.38
N ALA A 55 -16.00 -10.39 -4.34
CA ALA A 55 -17.29 -10.44 -3.64
C ALA A 55 -17.65 -9.10 -3.00
N ARG A 56 -16.69 -8.39 -2.40
CA ARG A 56 -16.90 -7.06 -1.81
C ARG A 56 -17.22 -5.99 -2.84
N GLU A 57 -16.59 -6.05 -4.01
CA GLU A 57 -16.82 -5.11 -5.10
C GLU A 57 -17.99 -5.49 -6.01
N SER A 58 -18.69 -6.60 -5.72
CA SER A 58 -19.73 -7.16 -6.59
C SER A 58 -19.24 -7.42 -8.03
N VAL A 59 -17.96 -7.74 -8.17
CA VAL A 59 -17.34 -8.11 -9.46
C VAL A 59 -17.43 -9.64 -9.59
N PRO A 60 -18.05 -10.18 -10.65
CA PRO A 60 -18.09 -11.62 -10.85
C PRO A 60 -16.70 -12.16 -11.13
N LEU A 61 -16.33 -13.28 -10.51
CA LEU A 61 -15.07 -13.99 -10.74
C LEU A 61 -15.39 -15.43 -11.11
N SER A 62 -15.15 -15.80 -12.38
CA SER A 62 -15.47 -17.13 -12.90
C SER A 62 -14.46 -18.18 -12.44
N GLU A 63 -14.85 -19.46 -12.51
CA GLU A 63 -13.93 -20.55 -12.17
C GLU A 63 -12.75 -20.63 -13.15
N THR A 64 -12.96 -20.32 -14.43
CA THR A 64 -11.91 -20.25 -15.46
C THR A 64 -10.91 -19.15 -15.14
N GLU A 65 -11.38 -17.96 -14.72
CA GLU A 65 -10.51 -16.87 -14.26
C GLU A 65 -9.69 -17.28 -13.03
N LYS A 66 -10.31 -17.95 -12.04
CA LYS A 66 -9.58 -18.47 -10.86
C LYS A 66 -8.52 -19.49 -11.26
N LYS A 67 -8.82 -20.41 -12.17
CA LYS A 67 -7.86 -21.40 -12.69
C LYS A 67 -6.69 -20.73 -13.40
N MET A 68 -6.94 -19.69 -14.19
CA MET A 68 -5.89 -18.91 -14.85
C MET A 68 -4.95 -18.24 -13.85
N MET A 69 -5.44 -17.80 -12.69
CA MET A 69 -4.56 -17.28 -11.63
C MET A 69 -3.60 -18.34 -11.05
N TYR A 70 -3.94 -19.63 -11.14
CA TYR A 70 -3.04 -20.72 -10.73
C TYR A 70 -2.02 -21.11 -11.82
N PHE A 71 -2.17 -20.60 -13.04
CA PHE A 71 -1.34 -20.97 -14.17
C PHE A 71 0.16 -20.67 -13.92
N THR A 72 1.00 -21.61 -14.38
CA THR A 72 2.46 -21.49 -14.37
C THR A 72 3.01 -22.05 -15.67
N GLU A 73 3.72 -21.23 -16.42
CA GLU A 73 4.28 -21.63 -17.72
C GLU A 73 5.35 -22.73 -17.56
N SER A 74 6.13 -22.70 -16.48
CA SER A 74 7.28 -23.59 -16.28
C SER A 74 6.97 -24.91 -15.56
N ASP A 75 5.73 -25.14 -15.10
CA ASP A 75 5.38 -26.30 -14.26
C ASP A 75 4.20 -27.07 -14.86
N ALA A 76 4.50 -28.10 -15.65
CA ALA A 76 3.51 -29.00 -16.24
C ALA A 76 2.65 -29.75 -15.21
N THR A 77 3.05 -29.76 -13.93
CA THR A 77 2.32 -30.41 -12.83
C THR A 77 1.27 -29.50 -12.17
N SER A 78 1.24 -28.23 -12.54
CA SER A 78 0.38 -27.21 -11.91
C SER A 78 -1.03 -27.14 -12.49
N CYS A 79 -1.22 -27.66 -13.70
CA CYS A 79 -2.51 -27.74 -14.38
C CYS A 79 -2.55 -29.04 -15.18
N ASP A 80 -3.59 -29.84 -14.99
CA ASP A 80 -3.72 -31.14 -15.67
C ASP A 80 -3.79 -30.98 -17.20
N ASN A 81 -4.30 -29.84 -17.69
CA ASN A 81 -4.36 -29.54 -19.12
C ASN A 81 -4.21 -28.01 -19.40
N PRO A 82 -2.99 -27.48 -19.44
CA PRO A 82 -2.75 -26.03 -19.63
C PRO A 82 -3.20 -25.53 -21.00
N VAL A 83 -3.18 -26.38 -22.02
CA VAL A 83 -3.57 -26.02 -23.40
C VAL A 83 -5.07 -25.83 -23.49
N GLU A 84 -5.86 -26.78 -22.99
CA GLU A 84 -7.33 -26.70 -23.00
C GLU A 84 -7.85 -25.53 -22.16
N LEU A 85 -7.23 -25.27 -21.00
CA LEU A 85 -7.58 -24.10 -20.18
C LEU A 85 -7.33 -22.78 -20.92
N ASN A 86 -6.21 -22.68 -21.64
CA ASN A 86 -5.90 -21.48 -22.42
C ASN A 86 -6.85 -21.31 -23.60
N GLU A 87 -7.18 -22.39 -24.31
CA GLU A 87 -8.18 -22.36 -25.39
C GLU A 87 -9.57 -21.95 -24.89
N GLU A 88 -10.01 -22.49 -23.76
CA GLU A 88 -11.28 -22.11 -23.12
C GLU A 88 -11.28 -20.63 -22.72
N PHE A 89 -10.16 -20.15 -22.18
CA PHE A 89 -9.97 -18.77 -21.75
C PHE A 89 -10.01 -17.80 -22.94
N GLU A 90 -9.19 -18.03 -23.97
CA GLU A 90 -9.11 -17.19 -25.17
C GLU A 90 -10.43 -17.18 -25.97
N ALA A 91 -11.24 -18.24 -25.88
CA ALA A 91 -12.57 -18.28 -26.49
C ALA A 91 -13.59 -17.36 -25.79
N GLN A 92 -13.40 -17.06 -24.50
CA GLN A 92 -14.40 -16.40 -23.65
C GLN A 92 -13.97 -15.01 -23.14
N TYR A 93 -12.66 -14.77 -23.04
CA TYR A 93 -12.10 -13.58 -22.38
C TYR A 93 -11.05 -12.92 -23.25
N ASP A 94 -11.04 -11.59 -23.22
CA ASP A 94 -9.90 -10.81 -23.68
C ASP A 94 -8.83 -10.77 -22.58
N THR A 95 -7.60 -11.12 -22.94
CA THR A 95 -6.48 -11.20 -22.00
C THR A 95 -6.20 -9.87 -21.33
N ALA A 96 -6.27 -8.74 -22.05
CA ALA A 96 -5.99 -7.44 -21.47
C ALA A 96 -7.07 -6.99 -20.47
N ASP A 97 -8.34 -7.25 -20.79
CA ASP A 97 -9.47 -6.96 -19.89
C ASP A 97 -9.41 -7.81 -18.62
N TYR A 98 -9.11 -9.10 -18.77
CA TYR A 98 -8.91 -10.01 -17.64
C TYR A 98 -7.74 -9.56 -16.75
N GLU A 99 -6.57 -9.29 -17.34
CA GLU A 99 -5.39 -8.88 -16.60
C GLU A 99 -5.64 -7.58 -15.83
N THR A 100 -6.30 -6.61 -16.47
CA THR A 100 -6.69 -5.34 -15.85
C THR A 100 -7.65 -5.58 -14.69
N LYS A 101 -8.66 -6.43 -14.88
CA LYS A 101 -9.65 -6.77 -13.86
C LYS A 101 -8.99 -7.42 -12.64
N ILE A 102 -8.17 -8.45 -12.84
CA ILE A 102 -7.52 -9.17 -11.73
C ILE A 102 -6.48 -8.31 -11.04
N SER A 103 -5.67 -7.55 -11.79
CA SER A 103 -4.73 -6.58 -11.22
C SER A 103 -5.44 -5.60 -10.28
N ARG A 104 -6.55 -4.99 -10.73
CA ARG A 104 -7.33 -4.05 -9.91
C ARG A 104 -7.80 -4.69 -8.60
N LEU A 105 -8.36 -5.89 -8.67
CA LEU A 105 -8.82 -6.64 -7.48
C LEU A 105 -7.66 -6.98 -6.53
N LEU A 106 -6.49 -7.35 -7.06
CA LEU A 106 -5.31 -7.65 -6.26
C LEU A 106 -4.82 -6.43 -5.48
N HIS A 107 -4.70 -5.28 -6.15
CA HIS A 107 -4.25 -4.04 -5.50
C HIS A 107 -5.23 -3.58 -4.43
N HIS A 108 -6.54 -3.66 -4.69
CA HIS A 108 -7.55 -3.34 -3.69
C HIS A 108 -7.53 -4.31 -2.51
N ALA A 109 -7.33 -5.61 -2.74
CA ALA A 109 -7.19 -6.60 -1.68
C ALA A 109 -5.96 -6.31 -0.79
N TYR A 110 -4.83 -5.95 -1.41
CA TYR A 110 -3.62 -5.57 -0.69
C TYR A 110 -3.79 -4.28 0.11
N ASP A 111 -4.41 -3.25 -0.47
CA ASP A 111 -4.69 -1.99 0.21
C ASP A 111 -5.63 -2.19 1.41
N ARG A 112 -6.64 -3.06 1.28
CA ARG A 112 -7.50 -3.48 2.37
C ARG A 112 -6.69 -4.13 3.50
N LEU A 113 -5.87 -5.15 3.19
CA LEU A 113 -5.05 -5.82 4.19
C LEU A 113 -4.10 -4.85 4.90
N LYS A 114 -3.51 -3.90 4.16
CA LYS A 114 -2.65 -2.87 4.74
C LYS A 114 -3.37 -2.00 5.78
N LEU A 115 -4.67 -1.75 5.61
CA LEU A 115 -5.47 -0.93 6.52
C LEU A 115 -6.10 -1.74 7.66
N GLU A 116 -6.60 -2.94 7.37
CA GLU A 116 -7.46 -3.71 8.26
C GLU A 116 -6.74 -4.88 8.95
N ASP A 117 -5.72 -5.48 8.31
CA ASP A 117 -5.07 -6.71 8.79
C ASP A 117 -3.55 -6.71 8.54
N PRO A 118 -2.76 -6.18 9.49
CA PRO A 118 -1.31 -6.17 9.41
C PRO A 118 -0.67 -7.57 9.33
N GLU A 119 -1.32 -8.61 9.84
CA GLU A 119 -0.81 -9.99 9.75
C GLU A 119 -1.07 -10.56 8.36
N GLY A 120 -2.28 -10.39 7.81
CA GLY A 120 -2.60 -10.76 6.43
C GLY A 120 -1.70 -10.05 5.43
N LYS A 121 -1.33 -8.78 5.68
CA LYS A 121 -0.32 -8.07 4.86
C LYS A 121 1.06 -8.73 4.92
N ARG A 122 1.50 -9.24 6.08
CA ARG A 122 2.78 -9.98 6.18
C ARG A 122 2.71 -11.32 5.44
N THR A 123 1.58 -12.01 5.52
CA THR A 123 1.30 -13.24 4.79
C THR A 123 1.32 -12.99 3.27
N TRP A 124 0.75 -11.87 2.81
CA TRP A 124 0.83 -11.43 1.42
C TRP A 124 2.28 -11.21 0.97
N ASP A 125 3.07 -10.46 1.73
CA ASP A 125 4.48 -10.23 1.42
C ASP A 125 5.26 -11.55 1.30
N GLN A 126 4.95 -12.51 2.17
CA GLN A 126 5.54 -13.85 2.17
C GLN A 126 5.09 -14.69 0.97
N ALA A 127 3.83 -14.58 0.56
CA ALA A 127 3.29 -15.23 -0.63
C ALA A 127 4.00 -14.70 -1.89
N ILE A 128 4.09 -13.39 -2.07
CA ILE A 128 4.80 -12.76 -3.20
C ILE A 128 6.28 -13.16 -3.21
N ARG A 129 6.96 -13.15 -2.07
CA ARG A 129 8.36 -13.61 -1.97
C ARG A 129 8.54 -15.09 -2.33
N THR A 130 7.54 -15.91 -2.04
CA THR A 130 7.54 -17.34 -2.36
C THR A 130 7.37 -17.54 -3.85
N LEU A 131 6.39 -16.85 -4.46
CA LEU A 131 6.15 -16.92 -5.89
C LEU A 131 7.31 -16.35 -6.70
N ARG A 132 7.99 -15.27 -6.27
CA ARG A 132 9.15 -14.70 -6.99
C ARG A 132 10.32 -15.67 -7.28
N LYS A 133 10.31 -16.88 -6.72
CA LYS A 133 11.31 -17.93 -6.98
C LYS A 133 11.03 -18.74 -8.24
N GLY A 134 9.84 -18.64 -8.81
CA GLY A 134 9.43 -19.29 -10.05
C GLY A 134 8.78 -18.28 -10.99
N ASP A 135 8.45 -18.75 -12.18
CA ASP A 135 7.74 -17.97 -13.19
C ASP A 135 6.24 -18.22 -13.05
N HIS A 136 5.58 -17.36 -12.28
CA HIS A 136 4.15 -17.48 -12.01
C HIS A 136 3.41 -16.34 -12.71
N TYR A 137 2.41 -16.69 -13.52
CA TYR A 137 1.57 -15.71 -14.21
C TYR A 137 0.91 -14.73 -13.23
N PHE A 138 0.63 -15.17 -12.01
CA PHE A 138 0.20 -14.32 -10.91
C PHE A 138 1.09 -13.07 -10.69
N LEU A 139 2.42 -13.19 -10.83
CA LEU A 139 3.33 -12.06 -10.64
C LEU A 139 3.16 -11.01 -11.75
N VAL A 140 2.84 -11.44 -12.97
CA VAL A 140 2.48 -10.55 -14.08
C VAL A 140 1.23 -9.74 -13.71
N LEU A 141 0.17 -10.42 -13.25
CA LEU A 141 -1.07 -9.79 -12.80
C LEU A 141 -0.84 -8.77 -11.68
N TRP A 142 0.08 -9.07 -10.75
CA TRP A 142 0.44 -8.18 -9.65
C TRP A 142 1.25 -6.95 -10.10
N ASP A 143 2.19 -7.11 -11.01
CA ASP A 143 3.10 -6.05 -11.46
C ASP A 143 2.42 -5.05 -12.43
N ILE A 144 1.29 -5.44 -13.04
CA ILE A 144 0.41 -4.51 -13.75
C ILE A 144 -0.10 -3.46 -12.75
N LYS A 145 0.18 -2.19 -13.05
CA LYS A 145 -0.35 -1.07 -12.27
C LYS A 145 -1.77 -0.80 -12.76
N PRO A 146 -2.79 -0.93 -11.90
CA PRO A 146 -4.13 -0.54 -12.28
C PRO A 146 -4.10 0.94 -12.63
N ARG A 147 -4.74 1.30 -13.74
CA ARG A 147 -5.02 2.71 -14.03
C ARG A 147 -5.75 3.24 -12.81
N SER A 148 -5.26 4.33 -12.23
CA SER A 148 -5.81 4.89 -11.00
C SER A 148 -7.25 5.36 -11.25
N GLU A 149 -8.20 4.44 -11.10
CA GLU A 149 -9.62 4.72 -10.99
C GLU A 149 -9.84 5.23 -9.57
N HIS A 150 -9.60 6.52 -9.38
CA HIS A 150 -10.02 7.26 -8.19
C HIS A 150 -11.33 8.05 -8.38
N PRO A 151 -12.40 7.56 -9.06
CA PRO A 151 -13.60 8.38 -9.25
C PRO A 151 -14.41 8.55 -7.96
N THR A 152 -14.43 7.57 -7.05
CA THR A 152 -15.34 7.60 -5.88
C THR A 152 -14.86 8.54 -4.79
N ARG A 153 -13.56 8.60 -4.50
CA ARG A 153 -13.01 9.51 -3.49
C ARG A 153 -13.16 10.97 -3.90
N ASP A 154 -13.02 11.25 -5.20
CA ASP A 154 -13.20 12.60 -5.72
C ASP A 154 -14.69 12.98 -5.83
N PHE A 155 -15.58 12.00 -6.09
CA PHE A 155 -17.02 12.20 -6.01
C PHE A 155 -17.50 12.62 -4.61
N PHE A 156 -17.04 11.95 -3.54
CA PHE A 156 -17.39 12.34 -2.17
C PHE A 156 -16.78 13.69 -1.76
N LYS A 157 -15.59 14.04 -2.26
CA LYS A 157 -15.03 15.39 -2.09
C LYS A 157 -15.87 16.45 -2.80
N LEU A 158 -16.29 16.20 -4.03
CA LEU A 158 -17.15 17.10 -4.81
C LEU A 158 -18.52 17.28 -4.15
N LEU A 159 -19.13 16.20 -3.65
CA LEU A 159 -20.37 16.25 -2.88
C LEU A 159 -20.22 17.09 -1.61
N GLY A 160 -19.14 16.89 -0.85
CA GLY A 160 -18.86 17.67 0.35
C GLY A 160 -18.70 19.17 0.07
N VAL A 161 -17.98 19.51 -1.01
CA VAL A 161 -17.82 20.92 -1.45
C VAL A 161 -19.16 21.51 -1.91
N GLY A 162 -19.94 20.76 -2.69
CA GLY A 162 -21.27 21.20 -3.15
C GLY A 162 -22.23 21.46 -1.99
N MET A 163 -22.23 20.59 -0.97
CA MET A 163 -23.07 20.74 0.23
C MET A 163 -22.67 21.99 1.03
N LEU A 164 -21.37 22.26 1.18
CA LEU A 164 -20.87 23.48 1.85
C LEU A 164 -21.33 24.77 1.15
N ILE A 165 -21.26 24.79 -0.17
CA ILE A 165 -21.73 25.93 -0.97
C ILE A 165 -23.25 26.11 -0.79
N ALA A 166 -24.02 25.03 -0.87
CA ALA A 166 -25.47 25.07 -0.67
C ALA A 166 -25.85 25.58 0.73
N VAL A 167 -25.16 25.12 1.77
CA VAL A 167 -25.35 25.62 3.15
C VAL A 167 -25.00 27.10 3.26
N GLY A 168 -23.89 27.54 2.65
CA GLY A 168 -23.48 28.95 2.63
C GLY A 168 -24.53 29.85 1.96
N ILE A 169 -25.08 29.42 0.82
CA ILE A 169 -26.15 30.13 0.12
C ILE A 169 -27.42 30.17 0.98
N GLY A 170 -27.81 29.05 1.60
CA GLY A 170 -28.97 28.97 2.48
C GLY A 170 -28.88 29.90 3.68
N ILE A 171 -27.73 29.93 4.37
CA ILE A 171 -27.46 30.85 5.48
C ILE A 171 -27.54 32.30 4.99
N ALA A 172 -26.89 32.62 3.87
CA ALA A 172 -26.91 33.97 3.31
C ALA A 172 -28.35 34.43 2.96
N ALA A 173 -29.17 33.55 2.39
CA ALA A 173 -30.58 33.85 2.07
C ALA A 173 -31.42 34.12 3.32
N ILE A 174 -31.27 33.31 4.37
CA ILE A 174 -31.95 33.51 5.67
C ILE A 174 -31.55 34.85 6.30
N PHE A 175 -30.25 35.17 6.28
CA PHE A 175 -29.76 36.45 6.78
C PHE A 175 -30.26 37.63 5.94
N SER A 176 -30.30 37.50 4.61
CA SER A 176 -30.83 38.53 3.71
C SER A 176 -32.30 38.83 4.02
N ALA A 177 -33.12 37.79 4.17
CA ALA A 177 -34.54 37.91 4.49
C ALA A 177 -34.79 38.53 5.89
N LYS A 178 -33.94 38.23 6.87
CA LYS A 178 -34.10 38.72 8.24
C LYS A 178 -33.60 40.16 8.44
N TYR A 179 -32.56 40.57 7.71
CA TYR A 179 -31.86 41.84 7.94
C TYR A 179 -32.09 42.90 6.84
N ASN A 180 -32.96 42.61 5.86
CA ASN A 180 -33.28 43.51 4.72
C ASN A 180 -32.01 44.06 4.05
N ILE A 181 -31.06 43.17 3.78
CA ILE A 181 -29.74 43.54 3.26
C ILE A 181 -29.85 43.85 1.77
N ASP A 182 -29.50 45.08 1.40
CA ASP A 182 -29.43 45.54 0.01
C ASP A 182 -28.61 44.58 -0.88
N SER A 183 -29.17 44.21 -2.03
CA SER A 183 -28.62 43.20 -2.96
C SER A 183 -27.20 43.54 -3.45
N HIS A 184 -26.86 44.83 -3.51
CA HIS A 184 -25.51 45.31 -3.87
C HIS A 184 -24.44 44.98 -2.80
N ARG A 185 -24.83 44.85 -1.52
CA ARG A 185 -23.92 44.39 -0.45
C ARG A 185 -23.83 42.87 -0.41
N PHE A 186 -24.91 42.17 -0.78
CA PHE A 186 -24.97 40.71 -0.81
C PHE A 186 -23.88 40.07 -1.69
N GLY A 187 -23.64 40.65 -2.89
CA GLY A 187 -22.58 40.17 -3.79
C GLY A 187 -21.18 40.18 -3.16
N LYS A 188 -20.87 41.17 -2.30
CA LYS A 188 -19.58 41.24 -1.60
C LYS A 188 -19.41 40.14 -0.55
N TYR A 189 -20.49 39.79 0.16
CA TYR A 189 -20.45 38.72 1.15
C TYR A 189 -20.37 37.34 0.52
N VAL A 190 -21.08 37.10 -0.58
CA VAL A 190 -20.97 35.83 -1.33
C VAL A 190 -19.55 35.64 -1.86
N VAL A 191 -18.95 36.68 -2.45
CA VAL A 191 -17.55 36.63 -2.92
C VAL A 191 -16.59 36.40 -1.75
N ALA A 192 -16.77 37.05 -0.60
CA ALA A 192 -15.93 36.87 0.57
C ALA A 192 -16.06 35.46 1.18
N VAL A 193 -17.26 34.89 1.24
CA VAL A 193 -17.51 33.53 1.73
C VAL A 193 -16.91 32.50 0.77
N VAL A 194 -17.10 32.67 -0.54
CA VAL A 194 -16.51 31.79 -1.56
C VAL A 194 -14.98 31.85 -1.52
N LEU A 195 -14.39 33.04 -1.39
CA LEU A 195 -12.93 33.20 -1.20
C LEU A 195 -12.45 32.56 0.10
N GLY A 196 -13.18 32.74 1.21
CA GLY A 196 -12.85 32.12 2.50
C GLY A 196 -12.87 30.59 2.44
N VAL A 197 -13.92 30.01 1.83
CA VAL A 197 -14.04 28.57 1.63
C VAL A 197 -12.97 28.05 0.68
N TYR A 198 -12.67 28.76 -0.41
CA TYR A 198 -11.59 28.41 -1.34
C TYR A 198 -10.21 28.42 -0.66
N LEU A 199 -9.93 29.41 0.19
CA LEU A 199 -8.67 29.48 0.96
C LEU A 199 -8.58 28.38 2.02
N LEU A 200 -9.70 28.00 2.65
CA LEU A 200 -9.77 26.87 3.58
C LEU A 200 -9.59 25.52 2.87
N ALA A 201 -10.20 25.35 1.69
CA ALA A 201 -10.17 24.11 0.92
C ALA A 201 -8.85 23.89 0.16
N SER A 202 -8.19 24.96 -0.30
CA SER A 202 -6.92 24.87 -1.05
C SER A 202 -5.69 24.52 -0.20
N GLY A 203 -5.84 24.39 1.13
CA GLY A 203 -4.73 24.08 2.04
C GLY A 203 -3.74 25.24 2.25
N THR A 204 -3.94 26.37 1.57
CA THR A 204 -3.13 27.59 1.71
C THR A 204 -3.29 28.25 3.08
N PHE A 205 -4.41 27.99 3.76
CA PHE A 205 -4.67 28.40 5.14
C PHE A 205 -3.56 27.96 6.11
N ARG A 206 -2.99 26.76 5.93
CA ARG A 206 -1.93 26.24 6.82
C ARG A 206 -0.63 27.02 6.68
N THR A 207 -0.34 27.51 5.47
CA THR A 207 0.84 28.31 5.15
C THR A 207 0.67 29.74 5.63
N LEU A 208 -0.50 30.35 5.39
CA LEU A 208 -0.82 31.70 5.86
C LEU A 208 -0.90 31.80 7.39
N TYR A 209 -1.48 30.79 8.06
CA TYR A 209 -1.54 30.74 9.53
C TYR A 209 -0.13 30.68 10.15
N ARG A 210 0.81 29.94 9.56
CA ARG A 210 2.20 29.88 10.04
C ARG A 210 2.93 31.21 9.91
N VAL A 211 2.71 31.94 8.81
CA VAL A 211 3.31 33.26 8.59
C VAL A 211 2.70 34.29 9.55
N ALA A 212 1.37 34.28 9.73
CA ALA A 212 0.69 35.17 10.66
C ALA A 212 1.04 34.91 12.13
N ALA A 213 1.14 33.64 12.54
CA ALA A 213 1.58 33.25 13.88
C ALA A 213 3.04 33.63 14.15
N GLY A 214 3.91 33.58 13.13
CA GLY A 214 5.30 34.03 13.22
C GLY A 214 5.42 35.54 13.45
N TRP A 215 4.55 36.34 12.81
CA TRP A 215 4.47 37.79 13.01
C TRP A 215 3.97 38.16 14.41
N PHE A 216 2.97 37.43 14.94
CA PHE A 216 2.40 37.74 16.26
C PHE A 216 3.36 37.44 17.42
N ASN A 217 4.30 36.51 17.25
CA ASN A 217 5.26 36.11 18.28
C ASN A 217 6.51 37.02 18.37
N GLN A 218 6.69 37.96 17.44
CA GLN A 218 7.80 38.95 17.47
C GLN A 218 7.46 40.25 18.23
N GLY A 219 6.19 40.46 18.57
CA GLY A 219 5.73 41.71 19.21
C GLY A 219 5.85 41.76 20.74
N THR A 220 6.26 40.68 21.41
CA THR A 220 6.16 40.57 22.88
C THR A 220 7.50 40.60 23.62
N THR A 221 8.63 40.90 22.96
CA THR A 221 9.96 40.82 23.59
C THR A 221 10.74 42.14 23.61
N LYS A 222 10.09 43.30 23.71
CA LYS A 222 10.80 44.60 23.67
C LYS A 222 10.59 45.57 24.82
N ASP A 223 9.84 45.25 25.86
CA ASP A 223 9.50 46.24 26.89
C ASP A 223 9.89 45.84 28.33
N ASP A 224 11.07 45.23 28.54
CA ASP A 224 11.61 45.04 29.90
C ASP A 224 13.12 45.35 29.95
N GLU A 225 13.46 46.64 29.91
CA GLU A 225 14.70 47.17 30.47
C GLU A 225 14.33 48.20 31.54
N PRO A 226 14.59 47.94 32.83
CA PRO A 226 14.64 48.99 33.84
C PRO A 226 16.09 49.38 34.14
N ASP A 227 16.29 50.70 34.25
CA ASP A 227 17.51 51.45 34.60
C ASP A 227 18.27 50.95 35.84
#